data_AF-A0AAJ5X5G0-F1
#
_entry.id   AF-A0AAJ5X5G0-F1
#
_cell.length_a   1.000
_cell.length_b   1.000
_cell.length_c   1.000
_cell.angle_alpha   90.00
_cell.angle_beta   90.00
_cell.angle_gamma   90.00
#
_symmetry.space_group_name_H-M   'P 1'
#
loop_
_entity.id
_entity.type
_entity.pdbx_description
1 polymer ?
#
loop_
_entity_poly.entity_id
_entity_poly.type
_entity_poly.pdbx_seq_one_letter_code
_entity_poly.pdbx_strand_id
1 'polypeptide(L)'
;MPIFTITYDLRAQGKKFDYNPFAEELRKQRCFQIQNSTWLGSFANNATQVHNHFKKLLDSSDSLLVSELFQHFCYTGGAKNVTRWLEANKPTPLPGAKPEDTLEAGIARARAEQAPVKAAAKKPEAAAKRPAAKKAAAKKA
;
A
#
# COMPACT_ATOMS: atom_id res chain seq x y z
N MET A 1 -2.91 14.06 -14.17
CA MET A 1 -4.05 13.28 -14.70
C MET A 1 -4.49 12.33 -13.62
N PRO A 2 -5.80 12.16 -13.39
CA PRO A 2 -6.31 11.18 -12.44
C PRO A 2 -5.79 9.77 -12.69
N ILE A 3 -5.56 9.05 -11.61
CA ILE A 3 -5.13 7.66 -11.63
C ILE A 3 -6.30 6.83 -11.16
N PHE A 4 -6.52 5.71 -11.84
CA PHE A 4 -7.62 4.82 -11.55
C PHE A 4 -7.09 3.42 -11.26
N THR A 5 -7.62 2.83 -10.20
CA THR A 5 -7.54 1.40 -9.95
C THR A 5 -8.70 0.74 -10.69
N ILE A 6 -8.37 -0.14 -11.63
CA ILE A 6 -9.31 -0.93 -12.41
C ILE A 6 -9.23 -2.37 -11.90
N THR A 7 -10.28 -2.86 -11.26
CA THR A 7 -10.36 -4.24 -10.75
C THR A 7 -11.52 -4.95 -11.39
N TYR A 8 -11.34 -6.21 -11.77
CA TYR A 8 -12.40 -7.00 -12.39
C TYR A 8 -12.50 -8.41 -11.79
N ASP A 9 -13.66 -9.02 -11.96
CA ASP A 9 -13.94 -10.40 -11.60
C ASP A 9 -14.58 -11.09 -12.81
N LEU A 10 -13.84 -12.03 -13.41
CA LEU A 10 -14.26 -12.77 -14.60
C LEU A 10 -15.01 -14.02 -14.15
N ARG A 11 -16.34 -13.99 -14.25
CA ARG A 11 -17.23 -15.07 -13.80
C ARG A 11 -17.65 -16.00 -14.93
N ALA A 12 -17.53 -15.55 -16.18
CA ALA A 12 -17.80 -16.39 -17.34
C ALA A 12 -16.64 -17.37 -17.68
N GLN A 13 -15.73 -17.64 -16.74
CA GLN A 13 -14.66 -18.63 -16.93
C GLN A 13 -15.25 -20.01 -17.25
N GLY A 14 -15.09 -20.47 -18.50
CA GLY A 14 -15.69 -21.69 -19.02
C GLY A 14 -16.72 -21.47 -20.13
N LYS A 15 -17.19 -20.23 -20.33
CA LYS A 15 -17.88 -19.82 -21.55
C LYS A 15 -16.86 -19.33 -22.59
N LYS A 16 -17.23 -19.42 -23.88
CA LYS A 16 -16.40 -19.05 -25.03
C LYS A 16 -16.27 -17.51 -25.22
N PHE A 17 -16.24 -16.74 -24.12
CA PHE A 17 -16.09 -15.29 -24.18
C PHE A 17 -14.61 -14.95 -24.33
N ASP A 18 -14.28 -14.10 -25.30
CA ASP A 18 -12.91 -13.70 -25.58
C ASP A 18 -12.52 -12.45 -24.79
N TYR A 19 -11.59 -12.61 -23.85
CA TYR A 19 -11.07 -11.53 -23.01
C TYR A 19 -9.78 -10.90 -23.56
N ASN A 20 -9.26 -11.39 -24.69
CA ASN A 20 -8.06 -10.82 -25.31
C ASN A 20 -8.23 -9.32 -25.63
N PRO A 21 -9.37 -8.84 -26.19
CA PRO A 21 -9.54 -7.42 -26.49
C PRO A 21 -9.45 -6.53 -25.25
N PHE A 22 -9.96 -7.00 -24.10
CA PHE A 22 -9.88 -6.26 -22.85
C PHE A 22 -8.43 -6.14 -22.35
N ALA A 23 -7.68 -7.25 -22.36
CA ALA A 23 -6.28 -7.26 -21.95
C ALA A 23 -5.38 -6.46 -22.91
N GLU A 24 -5.67 -6.47 -24.21
CA GLU A 24 -4.96 -5.66 -25.20
C GLU A 24 -5.24 -4.17 -25.03
N GLU A 25 -6.50 -3.78 -24.80
CA GLU A 25 -6.86 -2.39 -24.59
C GLU A 25 -6.19 -1.82 -23.33
N LEU A 26 -6.14 -2.58 -22.23
CA LEU A 26 -5.42 -2.19 -21.01
C LEU A 26 -3.92 -1.92 -21.30
N ARG A 27 -3.27 -2.82 -22.05
CA ARG A 27 -1.84 -2.66 -22.43
C ARG A 27 -1.62 -1.49 -23.38
N LYS A 28 -2.51 -1.30 -24.35
CA LYS A 28 -2.48 -0.20 -25.31
C LYS A 28 -2.54 1.15 -24.61
N GLN A 29 -3.39 1.26 -23.59
CA GLN A 29 -3.51 2.44 -22.74
C GLN A 29 -2.36 2.60 -21.73
N ARG A 30 -1.32 1.75 -21.80
CA ARG A 30 -0.17 1.72 -20.88
C ARG A 30 -0.59 1.56 -19.42
N CYS A 31 -1.68 0.84 -19.17
CA CYS A 31 -2.07 0.48 -17.81
C CYS A 31 -1.01 -0.44 -17.20
N PHE A 32 -0.79 -0.30 -15.91
CA PHE A 32 0.19 -1.06 -15.15
C PHE A 32 -0.51 -2.15 -14.33
N GLN A 33 -0.22 -3.42 -14.62
CA GLN A 33 -0.81 -4.54 -13.89
C GLN A 33 -0.16 -4.69 -12.51
N ILE A 34 -0.96 -4.63 -11.45
CA ILE A 34 -0.48 -4.78 -10.06
C ILE A 34 -0.83 -6.14 -9.45
N GLN A 35 -1.93 -6.74 -9.93
CA GLN A 35 -2.40 -8.09 -9.58
C GLN A 35 -3.06 -8.72 -10.80
N ASN A 36 -3.34 -10.03 -10.75
CA ASN A 36 -3.92 -10.76 -11.89
C ASN A 36 -5.19 -10.11 -12.46
N SER A 37 -6.02 -9.52 -11.59
CA SER A 37 -7.28 -8.87 -11.97
C SER A 37 -7.33 -7.38 -11.62
N THR A 38 -6.19 -6.76 -11.37
CA THR A 38 -6.12 -5.35 -10.96
C THR A 38 -5.02 -4.60 -11.70
N TRP A 39 -5.40 -3.44 -12.23
CA TRP A 39 -4.57 -2.57 -13.05
C TRP A 39 -4.65 -1.14 -12.55
N LEU A 40 -3.59 -0.37 -12.81
CA LEU A 40 -3.54 1.07 -12.63
C LEU A 40 -3.51 1.74 -14.00
N GLY A 41 -4.35 2.75 -14.22
CA GLY A 41 -4.35 3.54 -15.44
C GLY A 41 -4.37 5.04 -15.14
N SER A 42 -3.74 5.84 -15.99
CA SER A 42 -3.79 7.30 -15.90
C SER A 42 -4.56 7.84 -17.10
N PHE A 43 -5.70 8.48 -16.86
CA PHE A 43 -6.60 8.98 -17.92
C PHE A 43 -6.99 10.43 -17.69
N ALA A 44 -7.40 11.14 -18.75
CA ALA A 44 -7.98 12.48 -18.66
C ALA A 44 -9.50 12.46 -18.43
N ASN A 45 -10.06 11.29 -18.12
CA ASN A 45 -11.48 11.01 -17.96
C ASN A 45 -11.88 10.91 -16.49
N ASN A 46 -13.17 10.85 -16.20
CA ASN A 46 -13.66 10.49 -14.86
C ASN A 46 -13.88 8.98 -14.73
N ALA A 47 -14.06 8.49 -13.49
CA ALA A 47 -14.22 7.07 -13.19
C ALA A 47 -15.37 6.42 -13.99
N THR A 48 -16.51 7.11 -14.16
CA THR A 48 -17.67 6.62 -14.91
C THR A 48 -17.35 6.40 -16.39
N GLN A 49 -16.62 7.33 -17.01
CA GLN A 49 -16.20 7.21 -18.40
C GLN A 49 -15.22 6.05 -18.58
N VAL A 50 -14.25 5.91 -17.68
CA VAL A 50 -13.27 4.81 -17.70
C VAL A 50 -14.00 3.47 -17.51
N HIS A 51 -14.90 3.37 -16.54
CA HIS A 51 -15.73 2.19 -16.32
C HIS A 51 -16.54 1.82 -17.56
N ASN A 52 -17.26 2.78 -18.14
CA ASN A 52 -18.11 2.54 -19.31
C ASN A 52 -17.32 2.17 -20.57
N HIS A 53 -16.06 2.64 -20.70
CA HIS A 53 -15.17 2.22 -21.77
C HIS A 53 -14.84 0.73 -21.66
N PHE A 54 -14.35 0.31 -20.49
CA PHE A 54 -13.89 -1.06 -20.26
C PHE A 54 -15.04 -2.07 -20.13
N LYS A 55 -16.20 -1.68 -19.61
CA LYS A 55 -17.35 -2.59 -19.45
C LYS A 55 -17.84 -3.17 -20.78
N LYS A 56 -17.62 -2.46 -21.90
CA LYS A 56 -17.97 -2.94 -23.26
C LYS A 56 -17.14 -4.14 -23.71
N LEU A 57 -15.98 -4.35 -23.09
CA LEU A 57 -15.03 -5.42 -23.43
C LEU A 57 -15.16 -6.63 -22.50
N LEU A 58 -16.14 -6.63 -21.60
CA LEU A 58 -16.40 -7.68 -20.62
C LEU A 58 -17.78 -8.31 -20.85
N ASP A 59 -17.98 -9.52 -20.33
CA ASP A 59 -19.29 -10.16 -20.38
C ASP A 59 -20.27 -9.41 -19.46
N SER A 60 -21.57 -9.58 -19.74
CA SER A 60 -22.62 -8.97 -18.91
C SER A 60 -22.63 -9.54 -17.48
N SER A 61 -22.20 -10.79 -17.31
CA SER A 61 -22.10 -11.46 -16.00
C SER A 61 -20.85 -11.12 -15.19
N ASP A 62 -19.87 -10.43 -15.78
CA ASP A 62 -18.63 -10.03 -15.11
C ASP A 62 -18.78 -8.73 -14.31
N SER A 63 -17.98 -8.61 -13.25
CA SER A 63 -17.95 -7.41 -12.41
C SER A 63 -16.72 -6.56 -12.72
N LEU A 64 -16.90 -5.23 -12.75
CA LEU A 64 -15.85 -4.25 -12.97
C LEU A 64 -15.99 -3.14 -11.92
N LEU A 65 -14.90 -2.82 -11.25
CA LEU A 65 -14.77 -1.68 -10.35
C LEU A 65 -13.69 -0.75 -10.90
N VAL A 66 -14.04 0.53 -11.01
CA VAL A 66 -13.08 1.59 -11.30
C VAL A 66 -13.15 2.61 -10.18
N SER A 67 -12.01 2.84 -9.53
CA SER A 67 -11.90 3.79 -8.42
C SER A 67 -10.76 4.76 -8.69
N GLU A 68 -11.03 6.05 -8.56
CA GLU A 68 -10.00 7.07 -8.64
C GLU A 68 -9.13 7.03 -7.38
N LEU A 69 -7.82 6.98 -7.58
CA LEU A 69 -6.83 7.00 -6.53
C LEU A 69 -6.46 8.45 -6.24
N PHE A 70 -6.61 8.86 -4.97
CA PHE A 70 -6.24 10.19 -4.51
C PHE A 70 -5.20 10.12 -3.40
N GLN A 71 -4.20 11.02 -3.49
CA GLN A 71 -3.28 11.47 -2.44
C GLN A 71 -2.42 10.42 -1.70
N HIS A 72 -3.02 9.35 -1.18
CA HIS A 72 -2.36 8.34 -0.35
C HIS A 72 -2.52 6.97 -0.99
N PHE A 73 -1.42 6.23 -1.03
CA PHE A 73 -1.42 4.83 -1.39
C PHE A 73 -0.37 4.09 -0.57
N CYS A 74 -0.62 2.83 -0.31
CA CYS A 74 0.36 1.91 0.26
C CYS A 74 0.29 0.62 -0.53
N TYR A 75 1.46 0.12 -0.94
CA TYR A 75 1.55 -1.11 -1.70
C TYR A 75 2.63 -1.99 -1.09
N THR A 76 2.29 -3.26 -0.88
CA THR A 76 3.21 -4.32 -0.51
C THR A 76 3.03 -5.46 -1.51
N GLY A 77 4.10 -5.95 -2.13
CA GLY A 77 4.00 -7.03 -3.10
C GLY A 77 5.18 -7.10 -4.08
N GLY A 78 5.17 -8.16 -4.90
CA GLY A 78 6.25 -8.50 -5.82
C GLY A 78 6.15 -7.90 -7.23
N ALA A 79 5.12 -7.09 -7.54
CA ALA A 79 5.03 -6.44 -8.83
C ALA A 79 6.15 -5.39 -8.96
N LYS A 80 7.20 -5.76 -9.69
CA LYS A 80 8.38 -4.91 -9.90
C LYS A 80 7.93 -3.58 -10.51
N ASN A 81 8.37 -2.46 -9.94
CA ASN A 81 8.18 -1.10 -10.44
C ASN A 81 6.80 -0.44 -10.20
N VAL A 82 5.91 -1.01 -9.38
CA VAL A 82 4.65 -0.31 -9.01
C VAL A 82 4.94 1.05 -8.36
N THR A 83 5.83 1.08 -7.36
CA THR A 83 6.22 2.31 -6.67
C THR A 83 6.76 3.34 -7.65
N ARG A 84 7.66 2.93 -8.56
CA ARG A 84 8.22 3.81 -9.59
C ARG A 84 7.15 4.33 -10.56
N TRP A 85 6.16 3.50 -10.91
CA TRP A 85 5.05 3.92 -11.77
C TRP A 85 4.16 4.95 -11.06
N LEU A 86 3.88 4.78 -9.78
CA LEU A 86 3.12 5.73 -8.94
C LEU A 86 3.90 7.01 -8.62
N GLU A 87 5.24 6.97 -8.61
CA GLU A 87 6.06 8.18 -8.51
C GLU A 87 6.03 8.98 -9.82
N ALA A 88 6.02 8.30 -10.97
CA ALA A 88 5.90 8.93 -12.29
C ALA A 88 4.49 9.43 -12.60
N ASN A 89 3.47 8.76 -12.06
CA ASN A 89 2.07 9.14 -12.14
C ASN A 89 1.61 9.43 -10.72
N LYS A 90 1.76 10.68 -10.26
CA LYS A 90 1.33 11.05 -8.91
C LYS A 90 -0.20 11.23 -8.88
N PRO A 91 -0.92 10.59 -7.94
CA PRO A 91 -2.34 10.84 -7.73
C PRO A 91 -2.61 12.32 -7.49
N THR A 92 -3.73 12.81 -8.02
CA THR A 92 -4.17 14.17 -7.72
C THR A 92 -4.51 14.27 -6.22
N PRO A 93 -4.16 15.38 -5.54
CA PRO A 93 -4.66 15.64 -4.19
C PRO A 93 -6.19 15.72 -4.17
N LEU A 94 -6.81 15.37 -3.03
CA LEU A 94 -8.26 15.52 -2.89
C LEU A 94 -8.66 17.00 -3.03
N PRO A 95 -9.78 17.32 -3.71
CA PRO A 95 -10.32 18.67 -3.72
C PRO A 95 -10.58 19.15 -2.29
N GLY A 96 -9.91 20.23 -1.87
CA GLY A 96 -10.01 20.77 -0.51
C GLY A 96 -9.06 20.14 0.52
N ALA A 97 -8.15 19.26 0.11
CA ALA A 97 -7.09 18.75 0.99
C ALA A 97 -6.23 19.92 1.50
N LYS A 98 -6.10 20.03 2.82
CA LYS A 98 -5.19 20.99 3.41
C LYS A 98 -3.75 20.45 3.34
N PRO A 99 -2.72 21.31 3.42
CA PRO A 99 -1.33 20.87 3.42
C PRO A 99 -1.02 19.83 4.52
N GLU A 100 -1.73 19.90 5.66
CA GLU A 100 -1.64 18.92 6.75
C GLU A 100 -2.13 17.50 6.38
N ASP A 101 -2.94 17.36 5.33
CA ASP A 101 -3.46 16.07 4.89
C ASP A 101 -2.50 15.35 3.93
N THR A 102 -1.40 16.00 3.54
CA THR A 102 -0.44 15.44 2.57
C THR A 102 0.27 14.21 3.09
N LEU A 103 0.71 13.33 2.18
CA LEU A 103 1.47 12.13 2.51
C LEU A 103 2.73 12.47 3.34
N GLU A 104 3.42 13.55 2.98
CA GLU A 104 4.59 14.04 3.70
C GLU A 104 4.26 14.46 5.15
N ALA A 105 3.14 15.16 5.36
CA ALA A 105 2.66 15.52 6.69
C ALA A 105 2.27 14.28 7.51
N GLY A 106 1.63 13.29 6.86
CA GLY A 106 1.32 12.00 7.47
C GLY A 106 2.57 11.21 7.88
N ILE A 107 3.58 11.14 7.02
CA ILE A 107 4.87 10.48 7.30
C ILE A 107 5.61 11.22 8.42
N ALA A 108 5.64 12.55 8.40
CA ALA A 108 6.26 13.36 9.45
C ALA A 108 5.59 13.14 10.81
N ARG A 109 4.26 13.06 10.85
CA ARG A 109 3.49 12.78 12.06
C ARG A 109 3.74 11.37 12.59
N ALA A 110 3.69 10.35 11.73
CA ALA A 110 3.98 8.97 12.12
C ALA A 110 5.41 8.83 12.68
N ARG A 111 6.37 9.57 12.12
CA ARG A 111 7.75 9.61 12.60
C ARG A 111 7.90 10.35 13.93
N ALA A 112 7.11 11.40 14.16
CA ALA A 112 7.06 12.11 15.43
C ALA A 112 6.41 11.27 16.54
N GLU A 113 5.37 10.51 16.22
CA GLU A 113 4.68 9.60 17.17
C GLU A 113 5.56 8.37 17.53
N GLN A 114 6.47 7.96 16.65
CA GLN A 114 7.45 6.88 16.92
C GLN A 114 8.74 7.37 17.59
N ALA A 115 8.87 8.66 17.93
CA ALA A 115 10.03 9.14 18.66
C ALA A 115 10.09 8.45 20.04
N PRO A 116 11.24 7.83 20.43
CA PRO A 116 11.33 7.12 21.68
C PRO A 116 11.10 8.09 22.84
N VAL A 117 10.07 7.82 23.64
CA VAL A 117 9.89 8.45 24.95
C VAL A 117 11.17 8.19 25.72
N LYS A 118 12.02 9.22 25.87
CA LYS A 118 13.23 9.14 26.68
C LYS A 118 12.81 8.61 28.05
N ALA A 119 13.20 7.38 28.35
CA ALA A 119 13.01 6.77 29.65
C ALA A 119 13.65 7.70 30.69
N ALA A 120 12.81 8.29 31.54
CA ALA A 120 13.27 9.00 32.72
C ALA A 120 13.98 7.98 33.62
N ALA A 121 15.31 8.02 33.60
CA ALA A 121 16.16 7.15 34.40
C ALA A 121 15.88 7.41 35.90
N LYS A 122 15.16 6.49 36.55
CA LYS A 122 15.11 6.42 38.01
C LYS A 122 16.42 5.79 38.50
N LYS A 123 17.21 6.62 39.18
CA LYS A 123 18.45 6.29 39.91
C LYS A 123 18.21 5.13 40.89
N PRO A 124 19.01 4.04 40.86
CA PRO A 124 18.92 3.01 41.88
C PRO A 124 19.58 3.49 43.17
N GLU A 125 18.80 3.49 44.26
CA GLU A 125 19.22 3.76 45.62
C GLU A 125 20.06 2.59 46.16
N ALA A 126 21.12 2.91 46.89
CA ALA A 126 22.21 2.01 47.24
C ALA A 126 21.78 0.84 48.15
N ALA A 127 22.04 -0.39 47.70
CA ALA A 127 21.93 -1.58 48.53
C ALA A 127 23.08 -1.65 49.55
N ALA A 128 22.70 -1.67 50.82
CA ALA A 128 23.59 -1.77 51.97
C ALA A 128 24.39 -3.09 51.98
N LYS A 129 25.66 -2.95 52.36
CA LYS A 129 26.67 -4.00 52.57
C LYS A 129 26.19 -5.07 53.57
N ARG A 130 26.36 -6.36 53.24
CA ARG A 130 26.53 -7.44 54.24
C ARG A 130 27.94 -8.04 54.10
N PRO A 131 28.65 -8.29 55.20
CA PRO A 131 30.04 -8.70 55.18
C PRO A 131 30.22 -10.19 54.87
N ALA A 132 31.37 -10.49 54.27
CA ALA A 132 31.87 -11.82 53.97
C ALA A 132 32.18 -12.63 55.24
N ALA A 133 31.90 -13.93 55.21
CA ALA A 133 32.49 -14.89 56.13
C ALA A 133 32.75 -16.26 55.46
N LYS A 134 34.05 -16.47 55.21
CA LYS A 134 34.86 -17.70 55.34
C LYS A 134 34.51 -18.98 54.56
N LYS A 135 35.44 -19.26 53.64
CA LYS A 135 35.89 -20.58 53.15
C LYS A 135 36.01 -21.63 54.27
N ALA A 136 35.63 -22.86 53.95
CA ALA A 136 36.40 -24.05 54.31
C ALA A 136 36.26 -25.10 53.20
N ALA A 137 37.39 -25.64 52.78
CA ALA A 137 37.57 -26.63 51.73
C ALA A 137 37.69 -28.04 52.33
N ALA A 138 37.57 -29.05 51.45
CA ALA A 138 37.99 -30.46 51.53
C ALA A 138 36.79 -31.41 51.26
N LYS A 139 36.88 -32.50 50.51
CA LYS A 139 38.00 -33.19 49.83
C LYS A 139 37.38 -34.21 48.84
N LYS A 140 38.14 -34.48 47.79
CA LYS A 140 38.15 -35.61 46.83
C LYS A 140 37.42 -36.91 47.18
N ALA A 141 37.03 -37.56 46.06
CA ALA A 141 36.80 -38.98 45.75
C ALA A 141 35.34 -39.42 45.75
#